data_AF-A0A972HGQ0-F1
#
_entry.id   AF-A0A972HGQ0-F1
#
_cell.length_a   1.000
_cell.length_b   1.000
_cell.length_c   1.000
_cell.angle_alpha   90.00
_cell.angle_beta   90.00
_cell.angle_gamma   90.00
#
_symmetry.space_group_name_H-M   'P 1'
#
loop_
_entity.id
_entity.type
_entity.pdbx_description
1 polymer ?
#
loop_
_entity_poly.entity_id
_entity_poly.type
_entity_poly.pdbx_seq_one_letter_code
_entity_poly.pdbx_strand_id
1 'polypeptide(L)'
;ADASKPVYWRGRGVGTDHRTFDTWSLVAESASLPMTYVSWWETEAYCEWAGRRLPTEAEWEMAATTGSDATKQSWFPWGDRDAATTDAALDAHTGGLVPVGAFANSDGPWGHRQLIGNVWEWTSSVFGPFPHFEPDAYRDNSEPWFGSRRVLRGGSWATRSRYVRSTFRNYFTPDRRDVIAGFRTCAVD
;
A
#
# COMPACT_ATOMS: atom_id res chain seq x y z
N ALA A 1 13.07 4.66 -20.96
CA ALA A 1 11.82 4.11 -20.43
C ALA A 1 10.67 4.89 -21.06
N ASP A 2 10.10 4.39 -22.17
CA ASP A 2 9.06 5.05 -22.97
C ASP A 2 7.64 4.64 -22.54
N ALA A 3 7.40 4.55 -21.23
CA ALA A 3 6.08 4.19 -20.73
C ALA A 3 5.14 5.40 -20.85
N SER A 4 4.25 5.39 -21.84
CA SER A 4 3.28 6.48 -22.05
C SER A 4 1.98 6.35 -21.25
N LYS A 5 1.76 5.20 -20.59
CA LYS A 5 0.62 4.88 -19.72
C LYS A 5 0.89 3.60 -18.92
N PRO A 6 0.06 3.30 -17.90
CA PRO A 6 0.15 2.01 -17.24
C PRO A 6 -0.18 0.81 -18.11
N VAL A 7 0.49 -0.32 -17.84
CA VAL A 7 0.38 -1.54 -18.66
C VAL A 7 -1.05 -2.08 -18.71
N TYR A 8 -1.78 -1.98 -17.60
CA TYR A 8 -3.15 -2.48 -17.48
C TYR A 8 -4.20 -1.45 -17.88
N TRP A 9 -3.82 -0.43 -18.65
CA TRP A 9 -4.71 0.66 -19.06
C TRP A 9 -4.85 0.71 -20.58
N ARG A 10 -6.06 0.95 -21.08
CA ARG A 10 -6.33 1.19 -22.51
C ARG A 10 -7.35 2.31 -22.70
N GLY A 11 -7.22 3.01 -23.82
CA GLY A 11 -7.93 4.27 -24.07
C GLY A 11 -7.18 5.50 -23.55
N ARG A 12 -7.73 6.68 -23.81
CA ARG A 12 -7.31 7.98 -23.28
C ARG A 12 -8.55 8.84 -23.06
N GLY A 13 -8.66 9.49 -21.91
CA GLY A 13 -9.80 10.36 -21.57
C GLY A 13 -11.06 9.58 -21.18
N VAL A 14 -12.23 10.08 -21.59
CA VAL A 14 -13.50 9.41 -21.33
C VAL A 14 -13.53 8.04 -22.02
N GLY A 15 -13.92 6.99 -21.30
CA GLY A 15 -13.87 5.61 -21.78
C GLY A 15 -12.51 4.93 -21.61
N THR A 16 -11.68 5.42 -20.68
CA THR A 16 -10.47 4.69 -20.29
C THR A 16 -10.86 3.45 -19.48
N ASP A 17 -10.35 2.29 -19.90
CA ASP A 17 -10.51 1.03 -19.19
C ASP A 17 -9.24 0.70 -18.41
N HIS A 18 -9.42 0.02 -17.27
CA HIS A 18 -8.35 -0.70 -16.62
C HIS A 18 -8.59 -2.21 -16.67
N ARG A 19 -7.55 -3.00 -16.46
CA ARG A 19 -7.64 -4.45 -16.29
C ARG A 19 -7.41 -4.86 -14.84
N THR A 20 -8.35 -5.60 -14.29
CA THR A 20 -8.20 -6.33 -13.03
C THR A 20 -8.30 -7.82 -13.33
N PHE A 21 -7.25 -8.58 -13.04
CA PHE A 21 -7.10 -9.97 -13.49
C PHE A 21 -7.25 -10.12 -15.02
N ASP A 22 -8.28 -10.84 -15.47
CA ASP A 22 -8.62 -11.11 -16.87
C ASP A 22 -9.72 -10.18 -17.40
N THR A 23 -10.28 -9.32 -16.55
CA THR A 23 -11.44 -8.50 -16.87
C THR A 23 -11.03 -7.04 -17.13
N TRP A 24 -11.49 -6.49 -18.25
CA TRP A 24 -11.39 -5.06 -18.55
C TRP A 24 -12.69 -4.37 -18.14
N SER A 25 -12.59 -3.27 -17.40
CA SER A 25 -13.73 -2.49 -16.93
C SER A 25 -13.43 -1.00 -17.06
N LEU A 26 -14.49 -0.20 -17.19
CA LEU A 26 -14.35 1.24 -17.23
C LEU A 26 -13.80 1.74 -15.90
N VAL A 27 -12.80 2.62 -15.93
CA VAL A 27 -12.26 3.24 -14.71
C VAL A 27 -13.36 3.98 -13.93
N ALA A 28 -14.35 4.53 -14.63
CA ALA A 28 -15.49 5.20 -14.00
C ALA A 28 -16.35 4.26 -13.14
N GLU A 29 -16.49 2.99 -13.52
CA GLU A 29 -17.27 1.99 -12.77
C GLU A 29 -16.59 1.55 -11.48
N SER A 30 -15.28 1.80 -11.37
CA SER A 30 -14.42 1.42 -10.26
C SER A 30 -13.84 2.64 -9.52
N ALA A 31 -14.41 3.83 -9.73
CA ALA A 31 -13.88 5.08 -9.19
C ALA A 31 -13.77 5.13 -7.65
N SER A 32 -14.52 4.29 -6.95
CA SER A 32 -14.45 4.17 -5.49
C SER A 32 -13.44 3.14 -5.00
N LEU A 33 -12.91 2.29 -5.87
CA LEU A 33 -11.90 1.28 -5.54
C LEU A 33 -10.50 1.90 -5.56
N PRO A 34 -9.54 1.38 -4.78
CA PRO A 34 -8.16 1.81 -4.89
C PRO A 34 -7.58 1.42 -6.25
N MET A 35 -6.66 2.26 -6.75
CA MET A 35 -5.84 1.90 -7.90
C MET A 35 -4.93 0.72 -7.56
N THR A 36 -4.77 -0.23 -8.47
CA THR A 36 -3.89 -1.39 -8.29
C THR A 36 -3.03 -1.65 -9.52
N TYR A 37 -2.07 -2.58 -9.38
CA TYR A 37 -1.20 -3.04 -10.46
C TYR A 37 -0.38 -1.91 -11.10
N VAL A 38 0.01 -0.97 -10.25
CA VAL A 38 0.88 0.16 -10.61
C VAL A 38 2.26 -0.03 -10.02
N SER A 39 3.26 0.34 -10.80
CA SER A 39 4.67 0.38 -10.43
C SER A 39 4.96 1.62 -9.60
N TRP A 40 6.05 1.59 -8.87
CA TRP A 40 6.50 2.73 -8.06
C TRP A 40 6.73 3.98 -8.93
N TRP A 41 7.25 3.82 -10.15
CA TRP A 41 7.47 4.94 -11.07
C TRP A 41 6.15 5.58 -11.53
N GLU A 42 5.09 4.79 -11.71
CA GLU A 42 3.77 5.31 -12.08
C GLU A 42 3.11 6.07 -10.92
N THR A 43 3.30 5.60 -9.69
CA THR A 43 2.77 6.27 -8.50
C THR A 43 3.53 7.55 -8.19
N GLU A 44 4.85 7.57 -8.38
CA GLU A 44 5.68 8.78 -8.29
C GLU A 44 5.26 9.81 -9.34
N ALA A 45 5.16 9.41 -10.62
CA ALA A 45 4.74 10.30 -11.70
C ALA A 45 3.33 10.87 -11.47
N TYR A 46 2.39 10.07 -10.93
CA TYR A 46 1.08 10.58 -10.53
C TYR A 46 1.19 11.62 -9.42
N CYS A 47 2.01 11.37 -8.40
CA CYS A 47 2.20 12.30 -7.30
C CYS A 47 2.74 13.64 -7.81
N GLU A 48 3.77 13.62 -8.66
CA GLU A 48 4.33 14.84 -9.28
C GLU A 48 3.27 15.62 -10.06
N TRP A 49 2.50 14.93 -10.93
CA TRP A 49 1.40 15.55 -11.67
C TRP A 49 0.33 16.16 -10.76
N ALA A 50 0.02 15.50 -9.64
CA ALA A 50 -0.99 15.93 -8.69
C ALA A 50 -0.48 17.01 -7.70
N GLY A 51 0.78 17.43 -7.78
CA GLY A 51 1.38 18.35 -6.80
C GLY A 51 1.47 17.73 -5.39
N ARG A 52 1.76 16.43 -5.32
CA ARG A 52 1.84 15.62 -4.10
C ARG A 52 3.12 14.79 -4.08
N ARG A 53 3.32 14.00 -3.03
CA ARG A 53 4.39 13.01 -2.93
C ARG A 53 3.89 11.69 -2.32
N LEU A 54 4.67 10.63 -2.49
CA LEU A 54 4.50 9.40 -1.73
C LEU A 54 4.95 9.61 -0.28
N PRO A 55 4.27 9.02 0.72
CA PRO A 55 4.79 9.01 2.08
C PRO A 55 6.08 8.20 2.15
N THR A 56 6.97 8.58 3.04
CA THR A 56 8.06 7.70 3.50
C THR A 56 7.48 6.54 4.29
N GLU A 57 8.21 5.43 4.43
CA GLU A 57 7.77 4.31 5.27
C GLU A 57 7.58 4.72 6.74
N ALA A 58 8.35 5.70 7.22
CA ALA A 58 8.25 6.22 8.57
C ALA A 58 6.97 7.04 8.78
N GLU A 59 6.64 7.95 7.85
CA GLU A 59 5.37 8.70 7.90
C GLU A 59 4.17 7.76 7.84
N TRP A 60 4.24 6.73 7.00
CA TRP A 60 3.20 5.72 6.89
C TRP A 60 3.03 4.94 8.20
N GLU A 61 4.13 4.48 8.81
CA GLU A 61 4.08 3.72 10.07
C GLU A 61 3.57 4.59 11.21
N MET A 62 3.99 5.86 11.28
CA MET A 62 3.47 6.82 12.25
C MET A 62 1.95 7.00 12.12
N ALA A 63 1.46 7.19 10.88
CA ALA A 63 0.04 7.27 10.60
C ALA A 63 -0.76 6.02 11.04
N ALA A 64 -0.11 4.85 11.01
CA ALA A 64 -0.70 3.56 11.34
C ALA A 64 -0.57 3.12 12.81
N THR A 65 0.33 3.73 13.60
CA THR A 65 0.68 3.24 14.94
C THR A 65 0.56 4.26 16.05
N THR A 66 0.78 5.55 15.75
CA THR A 66 0.82 6.60 16.76
C THR A 66 -0.49 7.37 16.75
N GLY A 67 -1.06 7.62 17.93
CA GLY A 67 -2.16 8.57 18.07
C GLY A 67 -1.70 9.92 18.59
N SER A 68 -2.62 10.68 19.17
CA SER A 68 -2.30 11.95 19.84
C SER A 68 -1.29 11.77 20.99
N ASP A 69 -1.23 10.58 21.58
CA ASP A 69 -0.17 10.16 22.50
C ASP A 69 0.91 9.36 21.75
N ALA A 70 1.95 10.06 21.31
CA ALA A 70 3.07 9.48 20.56
C ALA A 70 3.92 8.47 21.37
N THR A 71 3.64 8.27 22.67
CA THR A 71 4.35 7.29 23.51
C THR A 71 3.79 5.87 23.38
N LYS A 72 2.61 5.71 22.76
CA LYS A 72 1.97 4.41 22.56
C LYS A 72 1.95 4.06 21.08
N GLN A 73 2.56 2.92 20.76
CA GLN A 73 2.49 2.32 19.42
C GLN A 73 1.59 1.10 19.46
N SER A 74 0.53 1.13 18.66
CA SER A 74 -0.37 0.00 18.50
C SER A 74 0.03 -0.93 17.37
N TRP A 75 -0.39 -2.20 17.48
CA TRP A 75 -0.10 -3.22 16.47
C TRP A 75 -0.84 -2.99 15.15
N PHE A 76 -2.04 -2.41 15.25
CA PHE A 76 -2.90 -2.00 14.14
C PHE A 76 -3.40 -0.56 14.34
N PRO A 77 -3.91 0.10 13.28
CA PRO A 77 -4.49 1.45 13.38
C PRO A 77 -5.63 1.55 14.41
N TRP A 78 -6.35 0.45 14.63
CA TRP A 78 -7.47 0.36 15.58
C TRP A 78 -7.08 -0.20 16.97
N GLY A 79 -5.79 -0.35 17.26
CA GLY A 79 -5.29 -0.85 18.55
C GLY A 79 -4.64 -2.23 18.47
N ASP A 80 -4.54 -2.90 19.62
CA ASP A 80 -3.71 -4.12 19.79
C ASP A 80 -4.47 -5.44 19.66
N ARG A 81 -5.77 -5.36 19.37
CA ARG A 81 -6.58 -6.55 19.09
C ARG A 81 -6.29 -7.09 17.68
N ASP A 82 -6.38 -8.40 17.54
CA ASP A 82 -6.29 -9.05 16.23
C ASP A 82 -7.31 -8.47 15.24
N ALA A 83 -6.92 -8.50 13.96
CA ALA A 83 -7.77 -8.07 12.86
C ALA A 83 -8.98 -9.01 12.71
N ALA A 84 -10.20 -8.45 12.79
CA ALA A 84 -11.44 -9.12 12.42
C ALA A 84 -11.79 -8.80 10.96
N THR A 85 -12.71 -9.59 10.38
CA THR A 85 -13.22 -9.36 9.02
C THR A 85 -13.93 -8.01 8.86
N THR A 86 -14.35 -7.39 9.97
CA THR A 86 -14.96 -6.05 9.99
C THR A 86 -13.97 -4.90 9.99
N ASP A 87 -12.66 -5.17 10.05
CA ASP A 87 -11.65 -4.14 10.25
C ASP A 87 -10.87 -3.80 8.99
N ALA A 88 -10.56 -4.81 8.20
CA ALA A 88 -9.71 -4.68 7.03
C ALA A 88 -10.01 -5.77 6.02
N ALA A 89 -9.90 -5.46 4.72
CA ALA A 89 -9.90 -6.46 3.67
C ALA A 89 -8.58 -7.25 3.74
N LEU A 90 -8.62 -8.44 4.32
CA LEU A 90 -7.52 -9.39 4.49
C LEU A 90 -8.03 -10.83 4.24
N ASP A 91 -7.14 -11.82 4.25
CA ASP A 91 -7.50 -13.24 4.23
C ASP A 91 -8.34 -13.69 3.02
N ALA A 92 -8.35 -12.90 1.95
CA ALA A 92 -9.19 -13.08 0.76
C ALA A 92 -10.70 -13.08 1.04
N HIS A 93 -11.16 -12.69 2.24
CA HIS A 93 -12.56 -12.88 2.63
C HIS A 93 -13.55 -11.97 1.87
N THR A 94 -13.07 -10.84 1.36
CA THR A 94 -13.86 -9.93 0.51
C THR A 94 -13.95 -10.40 -0.95
N GLY A 95 -13.15 -11.40 -1.35
CA GLY A 95 -13.04 -11.86 -2.74
C GLY A 95 -12.40 -10.88 -3.71
N GLY A 96 -11.92 -9.72 -3.24
CA GLY A 96 -11.35 -8.68 -4.09
C GLY A 96 -11.19 -7.34 -3.37
N LEU A 97 -10.99 -6.29 -4.17
CA LEU A 97 -10.91 -4.92 -3.69
C LEU A 97 -12.26 -4.47 -3.11
N VAL A 98 -12.18 -3.59 -2.12
CA VAL A 98 -13.35 -2.89 -1.58
C VAL A 98 -13.18 -1.38 -1.75
N PRO A 99 -14.27 -0.60 -1.70
CA PRO A 99 -14.19 0.85 -1.78
C PRO A 99 -13.23 1.45 -0.75
N VAL A 100 -12.54 2.54 -1.11
CA VAL A 100 -11.60 3.27 -0.26
C VAL A 100 -12.25 3.88 1.01
N GLY A 101 -13.59 3.88 1.05
CA GLY A 101 -14.40 4.34 2.17
C GLY A 101 -14.82 3.25 3.16
N ALA A 102 -14.54 1.97 2.89
CA ALA A 102 -15.00 0.84 3.70
C ALA A 102 -14.20 0.69 5.02
N PHE A 103 -14.82 0.02 6.00
CA PHE A 103 -14.24 -0.25 7.34
C PHE A 103 -13.94 0.98 8.21
N ALA A 104 -14.84 1.97 8.21
CA ALA A 104 -14.66 3.21 8.99
C ALA A 104 -14.43 3.01 10.50
N ASN A 105 -14.91 1.91 11.09
CA ASN A 105 -14.68 1.58 12.50
C ASN A 105 -13.21 1.20 12.82
N SER A 106 -12.38 1.10 11.79
CA SER A 106 -10.97 0.76 11.86
C SER A 106 -10.06 1.87 11.33
N ASP A 107 -10.61 3.09 11.21
CA ASP A 107 -9.81 4.28 10.94
C ASP A 107 -8.74 4.43 12.04
N GLY A 108 -7.52 4.72 11.59
CA GLY A 108 -6.41 5.00 12.48
C GLY A 108 -6.63 6.25 13.31
N PRO A 109 -5.77 6.51 14.30
CA PRO A 109 -5.96 7.61 15.25
C PRO A 109 -5.90 9.01 14.61
N TRP A 110 -5.34 9.13 13.40
CA TRP A 110 -5.35 10.36 12.60
C TRP A 110 -6.50 10.42 11.56
N GLY A 111 -7.47 9.51 11.64
CA GLY A 111 -8.58 9.39 10.69
C GLY A 111 -8.21 8.73 9.36
N HIS A 112 -7.04 8.11 9.27
CA HIS A 112 -6.62 7.39 8.07
C HIS A 112 -7.32 6.04 7.96
N ARG A 113 -8.06 5.88 6.87
CA ARG A 113 -8.76 4.64 6.54
C ARG A 113 -7.87 3.65 5.80
N GLN A 114 -8.12 2.36 6.06
CA GLN A 114 -7.55 1.23 5.30
C GLN A 114 -6.03 1.30 5.16
N LEU A 115 -5.32 1.69 6.23
CA LEU A 115 -3.87 1.49 6.30
C LEU A 115 -3.50 0.00 6.39
N ILE A 116 -4.42 -0.87 6.79
CA ILE A 116 -4.21 -2.33 6.75
C ILE A 116 -5.19 -2.95 5.75
N GLY A 117 -4.67 -3.80 4.87
CA GLY A 117 -5.44 -4.55 3.89
C GLY A 117 -5.82 -3.75 2.64
N ASN A 118 -6.74 -4.32 1.86
CA ASN A 118 -7.15 -3.85 0.53
C ASN A 118 -6.01 -3.90 -0.51
N VAL A 119 -5.01 -3.03 -0.42
CA VAL A 119 -3.86 -2.99 -1.35
C VAL A 119 -2.57 -2.72 -0.59
N TRP A 120 -1.46 -3.31 -1.06
CA TRP A 120 -0.16 -2.84 -0.64
C TRP A 120 0.03 -1.39 -1.08
N GLU A 121 0.64 -0.56 -0.24
CA GLU A 121 0.86 0.85 -0.58
C GLU A 121 2.34 1.15 -0.75
N TRP A 122 2.73 1.59 -1.96
CA TRP A 122 4.08 2.07 -2.24
C TRP A 122 4.44 3.30 -1.38
N THR A 123 5.67 3.32 -0.89
CA THR A 123 6.28 4.46 -0.17
C THR A 123 7.46 5.02 -0.95
N SER A 124 7.90 6.25 -0.65
CA SER A 124 9.11 6.83 -1.24
C SER A 124 10.41 6.18 -0.73
N SER A 125 10.35 5.44 0.38
CA SER A 125 11.53 4.84 1.01
C SER A 125 12.17 3.75 0.14
N VAL A 126 13.49 3.84 -0.01
CA VAL A 126 14.32 2.71 -0.46
C VAL A 126 14.38 1.69 0.67
N PHE A 127 14.20 0.41 0.35
CA PHE A 127 14.29 -0.66 1.32
C PHE A 127 15.73 -0.76 1.83
N GLY A 128 15.89 -0.62 3.14
CA GLY A 128 17.17 -0.63 3.81
C GLY A 128 17.06 -1.15 5.25
N PRO A 129 18.21 -1.39 5.91
CA PRO A 129 18.23 -1.84 7.29
C PRO A 129 17.74 -0.73 8.22
N PHE A 130 17.05 -1.11 9.29
CA PHE A 130 16.91 -0.23 10.44
C PHE A 130 18.22 -0.19 11.24
N PRO A 131 18.44 0.85 12.07
CA PRO A 131 19.52 0.84 13.05
C PRO A 131 19.50 -0.47 13.85
N HIS A 132 20.68 -1.07 14.05
CA HIS A 132 20.85 -2.35 14.76
C HIS A 132 20.20 -3.57 14.08
N PHE A 133 19.92 -3.50 12.78
CA PHE A 133 19.51 -4.68 12.02
C PHE A 133 20.59 -5.77 12.09
N GLU A 134 20.15 -6.98 12.43
CA GLU A 134 20.92 -8.22 12.29
C GLU A 134 20.05 -9.22 11.52
N PRO A 135 20.59 -9.92 10.50
CA PRO A 135 19.81 -10.88 9.72
C PRO A 135 19.42 -12.08 10.60
N ASP A 136 18.22 -12.61 10.37
CA ASP A 136 17.76 -13.84 11.02
C ASP A 136 18.38 -15.09 10.36
N ALA A 137 17.94 -16.28 10.79
CA ALA A 137 18.45 -17.55 10.24
C ALA A 137 18.22 -17.68 8.71
N TYR A 138 17.21 -17.03 8.17
CA TYR A 138 16.93 -16.96 6.73
C TYR A 138 17.69 -15.80 6.08
N ARG A 139 18.99 -16.03 5.86
CA ARG A 139 19.94 -15.03 5.36
C ARG A 139 19.60 -14.42 3.99
N ASP A 140 18.84 -15.13 3.16
CA ASP A 140 18.41 -14.60 1.85
C ASP A 140 17.27 -13.57 1.97
N ASN A 141 16.72 -13.40 3.19
CA ASN A 141 15.71 -12.40 3.48
C ASN A 141 16.32 -11.10 4.02
N SER A 142 15.74 -10.02 3.48
CA SER A 142 16.04 -8.61 3.67
C SER A 142 17.41 -8.15 3.16
N GLU A 143 18.51 -8.63 3.74
CA GLU A 143 19.84 -8.04 3.53
C GLU A 143 20.29 -7.99 2.06
N PRO A 144 20.17 -9.07 1.26
CA PRO A 144 20.59 -9.05 -0.14
C PRO A 144 19.83 -8.05 -1.02
N TRP A 145 18.73 -7.50 -0.52
CA TRP A 145 17.78 -6.70 -1.27
C TRP A 145 17.81 -5.21 -0.93
N PHE A 146 18.59 -4.82 0.09
CA PHE A 146 18.75 -3.42 0.47
C PHE A 146 19.29 -2.58 -0.69
N GLY A 147 18.85 -1.32 -0.76
CA GLY A 147 19.27 -0.34 -1.77
C GLY A 147 18.67 -0.52 -3.17
N SER A 148 18.08 -1.67 -3.49
CA SER A 148 17.58 -2.00 -4.83
C SER A 148 16.06 -2.01 -4.98
N ARG A 149 15.33 -1.93 -3.86
CA ARG A 149 13.87 -2.07 -3.82
C ARG A 149 13.21 -0.90 -3.12
N ARG A 150 11.92 -0.69 -3.39
CA ARG A 150 11.08 0.28 -2.69
C ARG A 150 10.18 -0.43 -1.69
N VAL A 151 9.88 0.24 -0.58
CA VAL A 151 9.06 -0.35 0.49
C VAL A 151 7.57 -0.23 0.16
N LEU A 152 6.83 -1.30 0.45
CA LEU A 152 5.37 -1.31 0.49
C LEU A 152 4.87 -1.65 1.90
N ARG A 153 3.70 -1.11 2.24
CA ARG A 153 3.10 -1.20 3.57
C ARG A 153 1.65 -1.66 3.52
N GLY A 154 1.12 -2.09 4.67
CA GLY A 154 -0.32 -2.30 4.88
C GLY A 154 -0.90 -3.67 4.53
N GLY A 155 -0.32 -4.40 3.58
CA GLY A 155 -0.91 -5.65 3.10
C GLY A 155 -2.03 -5.42 2.09
N SER A 156 -2.42 -6.48 1.38
CA SER A 156 -3.53 -6.45 0.41
C SER A 156 -4.70 -7.30 0.89
N TRP A 157 -5.83 -7.27 0.17
CA TRP A 157 -6.98 -8.12 0.43
C TRP A 157 -6.65 -9.63 0.43
N ALA A 158 -5.59 -10.04 -0.26
CA ALA A 158 -5.10 -11.42 -0.28
C ALA A 158 -4.10 -11.76 0.84
N THR A 159 -3.61 -10.76 1.59
CA THR A 159 -2.63 -10.95 2.67
C THR A 159 -3.29 -11.61 3.88
N ARG A 160 -2.65 -12.63 4.46
CA ARG A 160 -3.19 -13.29 5.67
C ARG A 160 -3.00 -12.40 6.89
N SER A 161 -4.04 -12.25 7.70
CA SER A 161 -4.02 -11.43 8.93
C SER A 161 -2.86 -11.80 9.85
N ARG A 162 -2.53 -13.09 9.98
CA ARG A 162 -1.41 -13.58 10.81
C ARG A 162 -0.02 -13.06 10.42
N TYR A 163 0.16 -12.52 9.22
CA TYR A 163 1.45 -11.99 8.75
C TYR A 163 1.54 -10.48 8.82
N VAL A 164 0.41 -9.77 8.78
CA VAL A 164 0.40 -8.32 8.63
C VAL A 164 0.24 -7.64 9.98
N ARG A 165 0.97 -6.53 10.14
CA ARG A 165 0.90 -5.59 11.27
C ARG A 165 1.31 -4.23 10.75
N SER A 166 1.03 -3.15 11.49
CA SER A 166 1.41 -1.79 11.09
C SER A 166 2.90 -1.61 10.83
N THR A 167 3.75 -2.47 11.39
CA THR A 167 5.22 -2.46 11.21
C THR A 167 5.73 -3.43 10.13
N PHE A 168 4.87 -4.24 9.50
CA PHE A 168 5.29 -5.22 8.50
C PHE A 168 5.74 -4.55 7.20
N ARG A 169 6.97 -4.84 6.74
CA ARG A 169 7.57 -4.28 5.53
C ARG A 169 7.52 -5.31 4.42
N ASN A 170 6.97 -4.91 3.27
CA ASN A 170 7.16 -5.64 2.03
C ASN A 170 8.04 -4.80 1.10
N TYR A 171 8.63 -5.41 0.07
CA TYR A 171 9.56 -4.73 -0.82
C TYR A 171 9.58 -5.39 -2.19
N PHE A 172 9.64 -4.58 -3.23
CA PHE A 172 9.77 -5.04 -4.60
C PHE A 172 10.63 -4.07 -5.42
N THR A 173 11.14 -4.54 -6.56
CA THR A 173 11.79 -3.64 -7.52
C THR A 173 10.74 -2.63 -8.03
N PRO A 174 11.14 -1.38 -8.30
CA PRO A 174 10.20 -0.29 -8.54
C PRO A 174 9.39 -0.45 -9.84
N ASP A 175 9.80 -1.36 -10.72
CA ASP A 175 9.16 -1.65 -12.01
C ASP A 175 7.99 -2.65 -11.94
N ARG A 176 7.84 -3.38 -10.82
CA ARG A 176 6.82 -4.43 -10.64
C ARG A 176 5.41 -3.86 -10.70
N ARG A 177 4.53 -4.54 -11.44
CA ARG A 177 3.12 -4.16 -11.65
C ARG A 177 2.14 -5.31 -11.46
N ASP A 178 2.65 -6.50 -11.16
CA ASP A 178 1.90 -7.73 -10.90
C ASP A 178 1.51 -7.89 -9.41
N VAL A 179 2.06 -7.04 -8.54
CA VAL A 179 1.70 -6.97 -7.12
C VAL A 179 0.34 -6.28 -7.00
N ILE A 180 -0.49 -6.73 -6.05
CA ILE A 180 -1.72 -6.02 -5.64
C ILE A 180 -1.32 -4.77 -4.85
N ALA A 181 -0.68 -3.83 -5.56
CA ALA A 181 -0.08 -2.62 -5.04
C ALA A 181 -0.76 -1.39 -5.66
N GLY A 182 -1.16 -0.49 -4.80
CA GLY A 182 -1.54 0.88 -5.08
C GLY A 182 -0.64 1.83 -4.32
N PHE A 183 -1.20 2.97 -3.91
CA PHE A 183 -0.50 3.97 -3.13
C PHE A 183 -1.49 4.92 -2.47
N ARG A 184 -0.98 5.68 -1.51
CA ARG A 184 -1.59 6.92 -1.05
C ARG A 184 -0.61 8.07 -1.22
N THR A 185 -1.13 9.27 -1.12
CA THR A 185 -0.35 10.50 -1.27
C THR A 185 -0.33 11.29 0.02
N CYS A 186 0.70 12.11 0.18
CA CYS A 186 0.77 13.16 1.19
C CYS A 186 1.09 14.49 0.52
N ALA A 187 0.90 15.58 1.24
CA ALA A 187 1.18 16.91 0.73
C ALA A 187 2.70 17.07 0.45
N VAL A 188 3.03 17.90 -0.54
CA VAL A 188 4.36 18.49 -0.61
C VAL A 188 4.48 19.54 0.51
N ASP A 189 5.65 19.65 1.12
CA ASP A 189 5.92 20.60 2.20
C ASP A 189 5.93 22.06 1.68
#